data_AF-A0A374TKB8-F1
#
_entry.id   AF-A0A374TKB8-F1
#
_cell.length_a   1.000
_cell.length_b   1.000
_cell.length_c   1.000
_cell.angle_alpha   90.00
_cell.angle_beta   90.00
_cell.angle_gamma   90.00
#
_symmetry.space_group_name_H-M   'P 1'
#
loop_
_entity.id
_entity.type
_entity.pdbx_description
1 polymer ?
#
loop_
_entity_poly.entity_id
_entity_poly.type
_entity_poly.pdbx_seq_one_letter_code
_entity_poly.pdbx_strand_id
1 'polypeptide(L)' 'MDDNIIDGLRDAGCNEEFIELYGTAASDCARICLLKRHRRELLNDIHAGQQKLECLDYLIYRLRSASTGCCSSRSRL' A
#
# COMPACT_ATOMS: atom_id res chain seq x y z
N MET A 1 -28.11 -3.63 -11.46
CA MET A 1 -27.05 -3.24 -10.53
C MET A 1 -27.19 -1.74 -10.37
N ASP A 2 -27.26 -1.22 -9.14
CA ASP A 2 -27.35 0.22 -8.94
C ASP A 2 -26.03 0.88 -9.35
N ASP A 3 -26.09 1.88 -10.22
CA ASP A 3 -24.90 2.59 -10.74
C ASP A 3 -24.04 3.16 -9.60
N ASN A 4 -24.68 3.60 -8.50
CA ASN A 4 -24.01 4.08 -7.28
C ASN A 4 -23.08 3.03 -6.62
N ILE A 5 -23.41 1.75 -6.73
CA ILE A 5 -22.57 0.67 -6.16
C ILE A 5 -21.35 0.45 -7.06
N ILE A 6 -21.52 0.49 -8.37
CA ILE A 6 -20.44 0.30 -9.34
C ILE A 6 -19.42 1.43 -9.23
N ASP A 7 -19.88 2.68 -9.15
CA ASP A 7 -19.01 3.84 -8.96
C ASP A 7 -18.27 3.74 -7.62
N GLY A 8 -18.95 3.33 -6.54
CA GLY A 8 -18.31 3.10 -5.24
C GLY A 8 -17.24 2.01 -5.24
N LEU A 9 -17.41 0.96 -6.06
CA LEU A 9 -16.39 -0.08 -6.25
C LEU A 9 -15.18 0.47 -7.03
N ARG A 10 -15.43 1.26 -8.08
CA ARG A 10 -14.38 1.88 -8.89
C ARG A 10 -13.55 2.87 -8.09
N ASP A 11 -14.20 3.70 -7.28
CA ASP A 11 -13.54 4.67 -6.39
C ASP A 11 -12.73 3.97 -5.28
N ALA A 12 -13.14 2.76 -4.88
CA ALA A 12 -12.38 1.93 -3.95
C ALA A 12 -11.15 1.24 -4.59
N GLY A 13 -10.93 1.43 -5.90
CA GLY A 13 -9.84 0.79 -6.65
C GLY A 13 -10.13 -0.65 -7.07
N CYS A 14 -11.41 -1.07 -7.08
CA CYS A 14 -11.79 -2.35 -7.63
C CYS A 14 -11.72 -2.32 -9.17
N ASN A 15 -11.03 -3.29 -9.76
CA ASN A 15 -10.93 -3.44 -11.21
C ASN A 15 -12.25 -3.97 -11.81
N GLU A 16 -12.42 -3.82 -13.12
CA GLU A 16 -13.61 -4.30 -13.86
C GLU A 16 -13.91 -5.78 -13.60
N GLU A 17 -12.87 -6.64 -13.57
CA GLU A 17 -13.00 -8.07 -13.24
C GLU A 17 -13.62 -8.32 -11.85
N PHE A 18 -13.28 -7.46 -10.87
CA PHE A 18 -13.83 -7.55 -9.53
C PHE A 18 -15.30 -7.10 -9.50
N ILE A 19 -15.65 -6.10 -10.30
CA ILE A 19 -17.02 -5.59 -10.43
C ILE A 19 -17.92 -6.66 -11.08
N GLU A 20 -17.44 -7.35 -12.12
CA GLU A 20 -18.13 -8.49 -12.73
C GLU A 20 -18.30 -9.65 -11.75
N LEU A 21 -17.24 -9.98 -11.00
CA LEU A 21 -17.29 -11.02 -9.96
C LEU A 21 -18.26 -10.67 -8.83
N TYR A 22 -18.30 -9.41 -8.42
CA TYR A 22 -19.25 -8.88 -7.45
C TYR A 22 -20.69 -8.95 -7.98
N GLY A 23 -20.86 -8.76 -9.29
CA GLY A 23 -22.16 -8.82 -9.95
C GLY A 23 -22.70 -10.24 -10.14
N THR A 24 -21.81 -11.22 -10.29
CA THR A 24 -22.15 -12.65 -10.46
C THR A 24 -22.28 -13.40 -9.13
N ALA A 25 -21.94 -12.77 -8.01
CA ALA A 25 -22.05 -13.37 -6.68
C ALA A 25 -23.51 -13.69 -6.30
N ALA A 26 -23.75 -14.93 -5.90
CA ALA A 26 -25.10 -15.46 -5.63
C ALA A 26 -25.77 -14.94 -4.35
N SER A 27 -25.03 -14.27 -3.45
CA SER A 27 -25.58 -13.74 -2.19
C SER A 27 -24.81 -12.52 -1.70
N ASP A 28 -25.47 -11.72 -0.87
CA ASP A 28 -24.83 -10.57 -0.21
C ASP A 28 -23.68 -11.00 0.71
N CYS A 29 -23.74 -12.19 1.32
CA CYS A 29 -22.63 -12.76 2.09
C CYS A 29 -21.39 -12.98 1.22
N ALA A 30 -21.57 -13.50 0.00
CA ALA A 30 -20.47 -13.71 -0.95
C ALA A 30 -19.87 -12.36 -1.39
N ARG A 31 -20.74 -11.37 -1.69
CA ARG A 31 -20.34 -9.99 -2.02
C ARG A 31 -19.52 -9.34 -0.91
N ILE A 32 -19.97 -9.45 0.33
CA ILE A 32 -19.24 -8.93 1.50
C ILE A 32 -17.89 -9.65 1.68
N CYS A 33 -17.85 -10.96 1.43
CA CYS A 33 -16.60 -11.73 1.50
C CYS A 33 -15.57 -11.24 0.48
N LEU A 34 -16.00 -11.00 -0.77
CA LEU A 34 -15.16 -10.43 -1.82
C LEU A 34 -14.58 -9.07 -1.40
N LEU A 35 -15.43 -8.17 -0.88
CA LEU A 35 -15.00 -6.85 -0.40
C LEU A 35 -13.98 -6.95 0.74
N LYS A 36 -14.19 -7.86 1.69
CA LYS A 36 -13.23 -8.10 2.80
C LYS A 36 -11.89 -8.61 2.30
N ARG A 37 -11.88 -9.44 1.26
CA ARG A 37 -10.65 -9.92 0.63
C ARG A 37 -9.91 -8.75 -0.02
N HIS A 38 -10.60 -7.96 -0.84
CA HIS A 38 -10.01 -6.80 -1.51
C HIS A 38 -9.43 -5.78 -0.50
N ARG A 39 -10.16 -5.50 0.59
CA ARG A 39 -9.66 -4.67 1.70
C ARG A 39 -8.33 -5.19 2.26
N ARG A 40 -8.15 -6.51 2.36
CA ARG A 40 -6.93 -7.12 2.89
C ARG A 40 -5.76 -6.97 1.92
N GLU A 41 -6.02 -7.10 0.62
CA GLU A 41 -5.02 -6.89 -0.43
C GLU A 41 -4.51 -5.45 -0.41
N LEU A 42 -5.42 -4.46 -0.39
CA LEU A 42 -5.04 -3.05 -0.25
C LEU A 42 -4.20 -2.79 1.00
N LEU A 43 -4.57 -3.39 2.12
CA LEU A 43 -3.82 -3.25 3.38
C LEU A 43 -2.42 -3.87 3.27
N ASN A 44 -2.28 -5.01 2.59
CA ASN A 44 -0.98 -5.63 2.34
C ASN A 44 -0.11 -4.76 1.44
N ASP A 45 -0.67 -4.15 0.40
CA ASP A 45 0.06 -3.25 -0.50
C ASP A 45 0.53 -1.99 0.23
N ILE A 46 -0.31 -1.42 1.10
CA ILE A 46 0.05 -0.30 1.97
C ILE A 46 1.20 -0.71 2.90
N HIS A 47 1.09 -1.85 3.58
CA HIS A 47 2.16 -2.33 4.47
C HIS A 47 3.47 -2.59 3.71
N ALA A 48 3.41 -3.14 2.50
CA ALA A 48 4.58 -3.34 1.65
C ALA A 48 5.19 -1.99 1.22
N GLY A 49 4.36 -1.00 0.91
CA GLY A 49 4.79 0.37 0.63
C GLY A 49 5.46 1.03 1.84
N GLN A 50 4.86 0.90 3.02
CA GLN A 50 5.42 1.41 4.28
C GLN A 50 6.79 0.80 4.58
N GLN A 51 6.93 -0.52 4.46
CA GLN A 51 8.21 -1.19 4.69
C GLN A 51 9.31 -0.71 3.73
N LYS A 52 8.96 -0.47 2.46
CA LYS A 52 9.89 0.12 1.47
C LYS A 52 10.29 1.54 1.85
N LEU A 53 9.33 2.36 2.30
CA LEU A 53 9.60 3.72 2.75
C LEU A 53 10.51 3.74 3.99
N GLU A 54 10.23 2.90 4.99
CA GLU A 54 11.08 2.78 6.19
C GLU A 54 12.53 2.42 5.83
N CYS A 55 12.71 1.49 4.88
CA CYS A 55 14.04 1.13 4.38
C CYS A 55 14.73 2.30 3.67
N LEU A 56 14.01 3.05 2.84
CA LEU A 56 14.54 4.23 2.15
C LEU A 56 14.89 5.35 3.13
N ASP A 57 14.03 5.63 4.09
CA ASP A 57 14.23 6.65 5.12
C ASP A 57 15.46 6.32 5.97
N TYR A 58 15.63 5.05 6.34
CA TYR A 58 16.83 4.59 7.03
C TYR A 58 18.11 4.82 6.19
N LEU A 59 18.08 4.50 4.89
CA LEU A 59 19.21 4.74 3.99
C LEU A 59 19.53 6.24 3.87
N ILE A 60 18.51 7.09 3.71
CA ILE A 60 18.66 8.55 3.66
C ILE A 60 19.26 9.06 4.98
N TYR A 61 18.74 8.63 6.13
CA TYR A 61 19.26 8.99 7.44
C TYR A 61 20.74 8.61 7.57
N ARG A 62 21.10 7.38 7.18
CA ARG A 62 22.48 6.89 7.26
C ARG A 62 23.43 7.72 6.39
N LEU A 63 23.03 8.07 5.17
CA LEU A 63 23.82 8.90 4.26
C LEU A 63 23.95 10.34 4.78
N ARG A 64 22.89 10.92 5.33
CA ARG A 64 22.94 12.25 5.96
C ARG A 64 23.87 12.25 7.17
N SER A 65 23.78 11.24 8.03
CA SER A 65 24.64 11.09 9.21
C SER A 65 26.12 10.93 8.84
N ALA A 66 26.43 10.13 7.81
CA ALA A 66 27.79 10.00 7.28
C ALA A 66 28.33 11.32 6.70
N SER A 67 27.48 12.12 6.03
CA SER A 67 27.87 13.43 5.51
C SER A 67 28.11 14.48 6.60
N THR A 68 27.45 14.36 7.76
CA THR A 68 27.67 15.23 8.93
C THR A 68 28.83 14.77 9.84
N GLY A 69 29.47 13.64 9.51
CA GLY A 69 30.52 13.01 10.30
C GLY A 69 31.87 12.95 9.60
N CYS A 70 32.33 14.07 9.00
CA CYS A 70 33.73 14.18 8.56
C CYS A 70 34.33 15.56 8.88
N CYS A 71 34.42 15.87 10.17
CA CYS A 71 35.30 16.92 10.71
C CYS A 71 35.90 16.43 12.06
N SER A 72 36.76 15.41 12.00
CA SER A 72 37.74 15.14 13.05
C SER A 72 39.08 14.80 12.42
N SER A 73 39.64 15.77 11.71
CA SER A 73 41.08 15.76 11.45
C SER A 73 41.79 15.96 12.79
N ARG A 74 42.59 14.98 13.23
CA ARG A 74 43.80 15.30 14.01
C ARG A 74 44.87 14.25 13.82
N SER A 75 45.76 14.60 12.90
CA SER A 75 47.14 14.20 12.76
C SER A 75 47.80 13.87 14.10
N ARG A 76 48.52 12.75 14.15
CA ARG A 76 49.68 12.56 15.02
C ARG A 76 50.61 11.55 14.35
N LEU A 77 51.48 12.09 13.47
CA LEU A 77 52.86 11.62 13.38
C LEU A 77 53.63 12.20 14.57
#